data_AF-A0A4Q3T059-F1
#
_entry.id   AF-A0A4Q3T059-F1
#
_cell.length_a   1.000
_cell.length_b   1.000
_cell.length_c   1.000
_cell.angle_alpha   90.00
_cell.angle_beta   90.00
_cell.angle_gamma   90.00
#
_symmetry.space_group_name_H-M   'P 1'
#
loop_
_entity.id
_entity.type
_entity.pdbx_description
1 polymer ?
#
loop_
_entity_poly.entity_id
_entity_poly.type
_entity_poly.pdbx_seq_one_letter_code
_entity_poly.pdbx_strand_id
1 'polypeptide(L)' 'MSAGEDEIELKFLCEPADLSAVLAAAPVGETYEKTLVSTYFDTPRGDLRQARISLRIREGG' A
#
# COMPACT_ATOMS: atom_id res chain seq x y z
N MET A 1 -9.09 11.03 19.86
CA MET A 1 -8.71 10.70 18.48
C MET A 1 -7.23 10.38 18.53
N SER A 2 -6.80 9.14 18.31
CA SER A 2 -5.36 8.89 18.15
C SER A 2 -4.92 9.68 16.93
N ALA A 3 -3.98 10.60 17.11
CA ALA A 3 -3.21 11.08 15.98
C ALA A 3 -2.63 9.83 15.32
N GLY A 4 -2.94 9.59 14.04
CA GLY A 4 -2.43 8.43 13.33
C GLY A 4 -0.90 8.40 13.46
N GLU A 5 -0.35 7.22 13.73
CA GLU A 5 1.10 7.04 13.76
C GLU A 5 1.68 7.38 12.39
N ASP A 6 2.91 7.90 12.36
CA ASP A 6 3.63 8.14 11.11
C ASP A 6 3.86 6.82 10.39
N GLU A 7 3.35 6.70 9.16
CA GLU A 7 3.62 5.54 8.30
C GLU A 7 4.99 5.72 7.64
N ILE A 8 5.94 4.84 7.97
CA ILE A 8 7.26 4.77 7.35
C ILE A 8 7.29 3.57 6.39
N GLU A 9 7.42 3.82 5.09
CA GLU A 9 7.34 2.79 4.05
C GLU A 9 8.53 2.85 3.08
N LEU A 10 8.98 1.66 2.61
CA LEU A 10 9.92 1.50 1.50
C LEU A 10 9.23 0.79 0.34
N LYS A 11 9.03 1.49 -0.79
CA LYS A 11 8.52 0.91 -2.03
C LYS A 11 9.65 0.68 -3.02
N PHE A 12 9.63 -0.47 -3.68
CA PHE A 12 10.55 -0.80 -4.77
C PHE A 12 9.82 -1.55 -5.88
N LEU A 13 10.35 -1.49 -7.10
CA LEU A 13 9.86 -2.31 -8.21
C LEU A 13 10.31 -3.75 -7.98
N CYS A 14 9.39 -4.70 -8.05
CA CYS A 14 9.65 -6.13 -7.89
C CYS A 14 9.06 -6.85 -9.09
N GLU A 15 9.90 -7.56 -9.84
CA GLU A 15 9.40 -8.45 -10.88
C GLU A 15 8.74 -9.68 -10.23
N PRO A 16 7.73 -10.30 -10.86
CA PRO A 16 7.08 -11.48 -10.30
C PRO A 16 8.05 -12.63 -9.99
N ALA A 17 9.13 -12.77 -10.77
CA ALA A 17 10.16 -13.79 -10.57
C ALA A 17 10.96 -13.58 -9.27
N ASP A 18 11.09 -12.34 -8.80
CA ASP A 18 11.89 -11.98 -7.62
C ASP A 18 11.11 -12.17 -6.30
N LEU A 19 9.78 -12.34 -6.36
CA LEU A 19 8.93 -12.44 -5.17
C LEU A 19 9.37 -13.57 -4.23
N SER A 20 9.81 -14.70 -4.79
CA SER A 20 10.29 -15.84 -4.00
C SER A 20 11.52 -15.49 -3.15
N ALA A 21 12.45 -14.68 -3.67
CA ALA A 21 13.63 -14.25 -2.95
C ALA A 21 13.29 -13.25 -1.84
N VAL A 22 12.34 -12.34 -2.09
CA VAL A 22 11.84 -11.39 -1.10
C VAL A 22 11.17 -12.13 0.07
N LEU A 23 10.30 -13.10 -0.23
CA LEU A 23 9.63 -13.91 0.79
C LEU A 23 10.61 -14.77 1.59
N ALA A 24 11.66 -15.31 0.95
CA ALA A 24 12.70 -16.06 1.64
C ALA A 24 13.52 -15.22 2.65
N ALA A 25 13.57 -13.90 2.46
CA ALA A 25 14.23 -12.97 3.36
C ALA A 25 13.29 -12.40 4.45
N ALA A 26 11.99 -12.69 4.38
CA ALA A 26 11.01 -12.19 5.34
C ALA A 26 11.17 -12.85 6.73
N PRO A 27 10.75 -12.18 7.82
CA PRO A 27 10.71 -12.78 9.15
C PRO A 27 9.89 -14.07 9.19
N VAL A 28 10.20 -14.97 10.13
CA VAL A 28 9.49 -16.24 10.31
C VAL A 28 8.01 -15.99 10.62
N GLY A 29 7.11 -16.61 9.86
CA GLY A 29 5.66 -16.53 10.06
C GLY A 29 4.87 -17.13 8.90
N GLU A 30 3.54 -17.22 9.07
CA GLU A 30 2.65 -17.62 7.98
C GLU A 30 2.49 -16.48 6.97
N THR A 31 2.52 -16.82 5.69
CA THR A 31 2.21 -15.89 4.60
C THR A 31 0.75 -16.09 4.19
N TYR A 32 -0.01 -15.01 4.15
CA TYR A 32 -1.39 -15.02 3.65
C TYR A 32 -1.49 -14.13 2.42
N GLU A 33 -2.19 -14.63 1.41
CA GLU A 33 -2.59 -13.84 0.26
C GLU A 33 -4.00 -13.29 0.50
N LYS A 34 -4.20 -12.01 0.19
CA LYS A 34 -5.50 -11.34 0.30
C LYS A 34 -5.73 -10.42 -0.88
N THR A 35 -6.91 -10.54 -1.49
CA THR A 35 -7.35 -9.59 -2.51
C THR A 35 -7.82 -8.30 -1.84
N LEU A 36 -7.16 -7.20 -2.18
CA LEU A 36 -7.52 -5.86 -1.71
C LEU A 36 -7.96 -5.00 -2.91
N VAL A 37 -9.10 -4.33 -2.78
CA VAL A 37 -9.63 -3.42 -3.81
C VAL A 37 -9.65 -2.01 -3.24
N SER A 38 -9.08 -1.04 -3.97
CA SER A 38 -9.03 0.36 -3.55
C SER A 38 -9.58 1.27 -4.63
N THR A 39 -10.60 2.04 -4.29
CA THR A 39 -11.16 3.10 -5.15
C THR A 39 -10.58 4.43 -4.74
N TYR A 40 -9.87 5.10 -5.64
CA TYR A 40 -9.19 6.37 -5.39
C TYR A 40 -10.05 7.55 -5.82
N PHE A 41 -9.97 8.64 -5.04
CA PHE A 41 -10.73 9.87 -5.29
C PHE A 41 -9.78 11.06 -5.34
N ASP A 42 -10.09 12.00 -6.23
CA ASP A 42 -9.46 13.31 -6.30
C ASP A 42 -10.48 14.30 -6.90
N THR A 43 -10.19 15.59 -6.86
CA THR A 43 -10.96 16.58 -7.61
C THR A 43 -10.62 16.48 -9.10
N PRO A 44 -11.46 17.01 -10.01
CA PRO A 44 -11.14 17.07 -11.43
C PRO A 44 -9.83 17.82 -11.75
N ARG A 45 -9.35 18.67 -10.85
CA ARG A 45 -8.08 19.41 -10.98
C ARG A 45 -6.88 18.67 -10.38
N GLY A 46 -7.11 17.55 -9.69
CA GLY A 46 -6.04 16.78 -9.04
C GLY A 46 -5.48 17.48 -7.79
N ASP A 47 -6.33 18.17 -7.03
CA ASP A 47 -5.89 18.99 -5.90
C ASP A 47 -5.19 18.14 -4.82
N LEU A 48 -5.63 16.89 -4.59
CA LEU A 48 -4.99 15.98 -3.62
C LEU A 48 -3.62 15.51 -4.11
N ARG A 49 -3.53 15.09 -5.38
CA ARG A 49 -2.24 14.70 -5.98
C ARG A 49 -1.21 15.83 -5.92
N GLN A 50 -1.61 17.07 -6.21
CA GLN A 50 -0.73 18.24 -6.12
C GLN A 50 -0.22 18.46 -4.70
N ALA A 51 -1.08 18.23 -3.70
CA ALA A 51 -0.73 18.27 -2.29
C ALA A 51 0.01 17.01 -1.78
N ARG A 52 0.26 16.02 -2.65
CA ARG A 52 0.83 14.70 -2.31
C ARG A 52 0.01 13.92 -1.28
N ILE A 53 -1.31 14.09 -1.34
CA ILE A 53 -2.28 13.37 -0.51
C ILE A 53 -2.99 12.34 -1.39
N SER A 54 -3.27 11.16 -0.83
CA SER A 54 -4.11 10.14 -1.47
C SER A 54 -5.35 9.88 -0.63
N LEU A 55 -6.52 9.89 -1.27
CA LEU A 55 -7.79 9.51 -0.65
C LEU A 55 -8.34 8.25 -1.33
N ARG A 56 -8.69 7.23 -0.54
CA ARG A 56 -9.27 5.99 -1.05
C ARG A 56 -10.28 5.39 -0.09
N ILE A 57 -11.25 4.66 -0.65
CA ILE A 57 -12.04 3.66 0.07
C ILE A 57 -11.44 2.29 -0.27
N ARG A 58 -11.13 1.46 0.75
CA ARG A 58 -10.56 0.12 0.59
C ARG A 58 -11.54 -0.95 1.07
N GLU A 59 -11.79 -1.93 0.22
CA GLU A 59 -12.55 -3.13 0.54
C GLU A 59 -11.60 -4.29 0.86
N GLY A 60 -12.07 -5.23 1.69
CA GLY A 60 -11.26 -6.36 2.15
C GLY A 60 -10.25 -5.98 3.25
N GLY A 61 -10.63 -5.05 4.15
CA GLY A 61 -9.86 -4.70 5.36
C GLY A 61 -9.39 -5.93 6.10
#